data_AF-A0A435GEQ7-F1
#
_entry.id   AF-A0A435GEQ7-F1
#
_cell.length_a   1.000
_cell.length_b   1.000
_cell.length_c   1.000
_cell.angle_alpha   90.00
_cell.angle_beta   90.00
_cell.angle_gamma   90.00
#
_symmetry.space_group_name_H-M   'P 1'
#
loop_
_entity.id
_entity.type
_entity.pdbx_description
1 polymer ?
#
loop_
_entity_poly.entity_id
_entity_poly.type
_entity_poly.pdbx_seq_one_letter_code
_entity_poly.pdbx_strand_id
1 'polypeptide(L)'
;MIVFGDHKRTHSAEQLREAVLAEAEAIGDLPAGIERHAALVDLFVTASELFQGLADAEFDTRGADGSSARQKLGSEILVELSREVLRSWQQGFARKGSLDASLLAKLAAIDCGSKITTGPAEGYALYALYPETYLLAALRSGLDANTCVIGIRSIGLGLAAMVAAALHAPPPISVRPIGHPFSRHMSAAPELLGSWRDRPRAEFAIVDEGPGLSGSSLYAVIVWLRRQGIDQERIHLFPSHRGGPGAQADAETVAALSQCQSHVADFEDVFDGAVAPGLRDWIGHLLGKADVELQEISGGAWREHLSAPADAWPPAFPAFERRKFIASAGGERWLIKFAGLGETGQRKLGTAKVLHEAGFGAQPAGLCHGFLVERWIDADRLDREGPARDLLIDWLGRYLGWRAAKLQTDETGASLDQLAGMSVQNCEEALGERFAHALQSWFAGQPSPGPTRRVEIDGRLHAWEFLVRPHGSLLKTDAFDHCRSHDLIGCQGIEWDIAGARVEHDLSAAELSKLVGCIEQATLIDRALVDYLEPCYLAFQLGLWTIAGQSTDEEERMRSTRAVERYKDGLVRLLVC
;
A
#
# COMPACT_ATOMS: atom_id res chain seq x y z
N MET A 1 -10.01 -8.61 14.04
CA MET A 1 -9.69 -9.31 12.78
C MET A 1 -8.97 -8.36 11.85
N ILE A 2 -7.75 -8.75 11.47
CA ILE A 2 -6.63 -7.99 10.87
C ILE A 2 -6.26 -6.71 11.66
N VAL A 3 -5.05 -6.71 12.22
CA VAL A 3 -4.36 -5.46 12.53
C VAL A 3 -3.65 -5.00 11.28
N PHE A 4 -4.04 -3.81 10.81
CA PHE A 4 -3.25 -3.05 9.87
C PHE A 4 -1.86 -2.83 10.48
N GLY A 5 -0.83 -3.36 9.83
CA GLY A 5 0.55 -3.26 10.26
C GLY A 5 1.18 -1.99 9.70
N ASP A 6 1.65 -1.10 10.58
CA ASP A 6 2.40 0.08 10.16
C ASP A 6 3.89 -0.29 10.07
N HIS A 7 4.37 -0.58 8.86
CA HIS A 7 5.75 -1.01 8.58
C HIS A 7 6.74 0.17 8.66
N LYS A 8 6.86 0.76 9.85
CA LYS A 8 7.73 1.90 10.09
C LYS A 8 9.19 1.52 10.22
N ARG A 9 10.06 2.46 9.83
CA ARG A 9 11.51 2.37 9.90
C ARG A 9 12.11 3.66 10.40
N THR A 10 13.18 3.52 11.16
CA THR A 10 13.95 4.64 11.66
C THR A 10 15.13 4.90 10.74
N HIS A 11 15.17 6.10 10.17
CA HIS A 11 16.21 6.56 9.26
C HIS A 11 16.90 7.81 9.79
N SER A 12 18.11 8.09 9.28
CA SER A 12 18.68 9.42 9.40
C SER A 12 17.93 10.36 8.46
N ALA A 13 17.40 11.48 8.98
CA ALA A 13 16.78 12.49 8.13
C ALA A 13 17.78 13.09 7.14
N GLU A 14 19.07 13.12 7.49
CA GLU A 14 20.14 13.59 6.61
C GLU A 14 20.32 12.69 5.39
N GLN A 15 20.31 11.37 5.58
CA GLN A 15 20.41 10.41 4.47
C GLN A 15 19.22 10.52 3.51
N LEU A 16 18.00 10.72 4.05
CA LEU A 16 16.81 10.95 3.24
C LEU A 16 16.89 12.27 2.48
N ARG A 17 17.39 13.35 3.10
CA ARG A 17 17.63 14.64 2.41
C ARG A 17 18.66 14.49 1.28
N GLU A 18 19.74 13.75 1.50
CA GLU A 18 20.75 13.49 0.46
C GLU A 18 20.16 12.71 -0.71
N ALA A 19 19.31 11.71 -0.45
CA ALA A 19 18.59 10.99 -1.50
C ALA A 19 17.66 11.91 -2.30
N VAL A 20 16.88 12.75 -1.61
CA VAL A 20 15.99 13.74 -2.24
C VAL A 20 16.78 14.73 -3.11
N LEU A 21 17.96 15.20 -2.66
CA LEU A 21 18.81 16.09 -3.45
C LEU A 21 19.38 15.40 -4.69
N ALA A 22 19.83 14.15 -4.56
CA ALA A 22 20.34 13.37 -5.68
C ALA A 22 19.26 13.10 -6.74
N GLU A 23 18.04 12.76 -6.31
CA GLU A 23 16.88 12.61 -7.19
C GLU A 23 16.54 13.93 -7.90
N ALA A 24 16.55 15.05 -7.17
CA ALA A 24 16.27 16.37 -7.72
C ALA A 24 17.28 16.81 -8.79
N GLU A 25 18.56 16.49 -8.61
CA GLU A 25 19.60 16.72 -9.62
C GLU A 25 19.40 15.85 -10.86
N ALA A 26 19.14 14.55 -10.68
CA ALA A 26 18.95 13.60 -11.77
C ALA A 26 17.77 13.94 -12.70
N ILE A 27 16.71 14.57 -12.18
CA ILE A 27 15.55 15.03 -12.98
C ILE A 27 15.97 16.03 -14.07
N GLY A 28 17.04 16.81 -13.85
CA GLY A 28 17.52 17.79 -14.82
C GLY A 28 17.99 17.17 -16.14
N ASP A 29 18.49 15.95 -16.08
CA ASP A 29 19.04 15.21 -17.23
C ASP A 29 17.98 14.40 -17.98
N LEU A 30 16.79 14.23 -17.40
CA LEU A 30 15.70 13.49 -18.03
C LEU A 30 15.05 14.29 -19.18
N PRO A 31 14.74 13.64 -20.31
CA PRO A 31 13.98 14.27 -21.38
C PRO A 31 12.55 14.59 -20.92
N ALA A 32 11.85 15.47 -21.65
CA ALA A 32 10.41 15.64 -21.46
C ALA A 32 9.68 14.31 -21.73
N GLY A 33 8.66 14.02 -20.94
CA GLY A 33 7.91 12.77 -21.03
C GLY A 33 7.40 12.30 -19.68
N ILE A 34 6.69 11.16 -19.72
CA ILE A 34 6.10 10.53 -18.53
C ILE A 34 7.18 10.10 -17.54
N GLU A 35 8.36 9.68 -18.00
CA GLU A 35 9.47 9.26 -17.14
C GLU A 35 9.95 10.41 -16.26
N ARG A 36 10.10 11.61 -16.81
CA ARG A 36 10.48 12.80 -16.04
C ARG A 36 9.37 13.24 -15.09
N HIS A 37 8.12 13.18 -15.53
CA HIS A 37 6.99 13.49 -14.66
C HIS A 37 6.90 12.52 -13.48
N ALA A 38 7.04 11.21 -13.74
CA ALA A 38 7.08 10.19 -12.72
C ALA A 38 8.24 10.41 -11.73
N ALA A 39 9.46 10.70 -12.21
CA ALA A 39 10.59 11.02 -11.34
C ALA A 39 10.35 12.24 -10.45
N LEU A 40 9.63 13.25 -10.96
CA LEU A 40 9.24 14.43 -10.19
C LEU A 40 8.19 14.11 -9.11
N VAL A 41 7.24 13.23 -9.42
CA VAL A 41 6.27 12.73 -8.44
C VAL A 41 6.96 11.87 -7.38
N ASP A 42 7.89 11.02 -7.78
CA ASP A 42 8.68 10.19 -6.88
C ASP A 42 9.50 11.06 -5.91
N LEU A 43 10.19 12.09 -6.41
CA LEU A 43 10.88 13.09 -5.59
C LEU A 43 9.93 13.75 -4.58
N PHE A 44 8.73 14.13 -5.02
CA PHE A 44 7.73 14.74 -4.15
C PHE A 44 7.26 13.77 -3.06
N VAL A 45 7.06 12.50 -3.37
CA VAL A 45 6.70 11.46 -2.40
C VAL A 45 7.80 11.30 -1.35
N THR A 46 9.05 11.11 -1.77
CA THR A 46 10.20 10.96 -0.87
C THR A 46 10.39 12.21 0.02
N ALA A 47 10.26 13.41 -0.56
CA ALA A 47 10.32 14.65 0.19
C ALA A 47 9.17 14.77 1.21
N SER A 48 7.95 14.33 0.85
CA SER A 48 6.80 14.33 1.76
C SER A 48 7.03 13.44 2.97
N GLU A 49 7.61 12.25 2.78
CA GLU A 49 7.98 11.35 3.88
C GLU A 49 9.03 11.98 4.81
N LEU A 50 10.05 12.64 4.24
CA LEU A 50 11.07 13.36 5.02
C LEU A 50 10.44 14.44 5.92
N PHE A 51 9.62 15.33 5.35
CA PHE A 51 9.05 16.45 6.10
C PHE A 51 7.97 16.01 7.08
N GLN A 52 7.19 14.98 6.76
CA GLN A 52 6.29 14.35 7.71
C GLN A 52 7.06 13.76 8.89
N GLY A 53 8.14 13.00 8.64
CA GLY A 53 8.96 12.41 9.69
C GLY A 53 9.63 13.45 10.58
N LEU A 54 10.08 14.57 10.02
CA LEU A 54 10.59 15.71 10.79
C LEU A 54 9.51 16.36 11.67
N ALA A 55 8.29 16.52 11.15
CA ALA A 55 7.17 17.07 11.91
C ALA A 55 6.70 16.12 13.02
N ASP A 56 6.69 14.81 12.78
CA ASP A 56 6.41 13.79 13.79
C ASP A 56 7.46 13.80 14.91
N ALA A 57 8.76 13.91 14.58
CA ALA A 57 9.82 14.02 15.58
C ALA A 57 9.68 15.26 16.48
N GLU A 58 9.21 16.39 15.94
CA GLU A 58 8.89 17.57 16.76
C GLU A 58 7.70 17.34 17.67
N PHE A 59 6.66 16.68 17.14
CA PHE A 59 5.47 16.35 17.91
C PHE A 59 5.80 15.42 19.07
N ASP A 60 6.61 14.38 18.85
CA ASP A 60 7.04 13.44 19.88
C ASP A 60 7.83 14.16 21.00
N THR A 61 8.57 15.22 20.65
CA THR A 61 9.32 16.03 21.62
C THR A 61 8.41 17.00 22.40
N ARG A 62 7.43 17.62 21.74
CA ARG A 62 6.60 18.69 22.31
C ARG A 62 5.29 18.20 22.94
N GLY A 63 4.78 17.04 22.52
CA GLY A 63 3.47 16.50 22.87
C GLY A 63 2.27 17.23 22.22
N ALA A 64 2.52 18.20 21.35
CA ALA A 64 1.49 18.97 20.66
C ALA A 64 2.01 19.58 19.35
N ASP A 65 1.10 19.79 18.39
CA ASP A 65 1.35 20.56 17.19
C ASP A 65 1.53 22.05 17.51
N GLY A 66 2.47 22.73 16.87
CA GLY A 66 2.70 24.15 17.12
C GLY A 66 3.52 24.81 16.01
N SER A 67 3.66 26.13 16.11
CA SER A 67 4.49 26.88 15.15
C SER A 67 5.93 26.38 15.17
N SER A 68 6.47 26.07 13.99
CA SER A 68 7.86 25.63 13.81
C SER A 68 8.42 26.21 12.53
N ALA A 69 9.59 26.85 12.60
CA ALA A 69 10.28 27.37 11.43
C ALA A 69 10.69 26.24 10.47
N ARG A 70 11.07 25.07 11.02
CA ARG A 70 11.42 23.88 10.23
C ARG A 70 10.21 23.33 9.49
N GLN A 71 9.06 23.18 10.16
CA GLN A 71 7.83 22.73 9.50
C GLN A 71 7.34 23.74 8.44
N LYS A 72 7.46 25.04 8.70
CA LYS A 72 7.12 26.08 7.71
C LYS A 72 7.99 25.97 6.46
N LEU A 73 9.31 25.87 6.63
CA LEU A 73 10.24 25.69 5.51
C LEU A 73 9.97 24.39 4.76
N GLY A 74 9.73 23.28 5.46
CA GLY A 74 9.37 22.00 4.84
C GLY A 74 8.07 22.09 4.02
N SER A 75 7.05 22.76 4.56
CA SER A 75 5.77 22.98 3.85
C SER A 75 5.93 23.90 2.64
N GLU A 76 6.80 24.93 2.72
CA GLU A 76 7.15 25.78 1.58
C GLU A 76 7.82 24.98 0.46
N ILE A 77 8.79 24.13 0.81
CA ILE A 77 9.48 23.23 -0.14
C ILE A 77 8.47 22.30 -0.81
N LEU A 78 7.57 21.67 -0.05
CA LEU A 78 6.54 20.79 -0.61
C LEU A 78 5.59 21.52 -1.55
N VAL A 79 5.22 22.77 -1.26
CA VAL A 79 4.39 23.58 -2.17
C VAL A 79 5.14 23.92 -3.45
N GLU A 80 6.44 24.21 -3.37
CA GLU A 80 7.27 24.45 -4.56
C GLU A 80 7.42 23.21 -5.44
N LEU A 81 7.65 22.04 -4.84
CA LEU A 81 7.62 20.74 -5.55
C LEU A 81 6.24 20.47 -6.16
N SER A 82 5.17 20.74 -5.43
CA SER A 82 3.79 20.59 -5.93
C SER A 82 3.51 21.48 -7.13
N ARG A 83 4.07 22.70 -7.16
CA ARG A 83 4.00 23.59 -8.33
C ARG A 83 4.81 23.07 -9.51
N GLU A 84 5.92 22.37 -9.27
CA GLU A 84 6.67 21.68 -10.32
C GLU A 84 5.82 20.55 -10.94
N VAL A 85 5.18 19.72 -10.10
CA VAL A 85 4.26 18.65 -10.54
C VAL A 85 3.10 19.23 -11.35
N LEU A 86 2.41 20.23 -10.80
CA LEU A 86 1.29 20.92 -11.46
C LEU A 86 1.68 21.47 -12.83
N ARG A 87 2.83 22.15 -12.94
CA ARG A 87 3.33 22.68 -14.22
C ARG A 87 3.69 21.57 -15.20
N SER A 88 4.27 20.48 -14.72
CA SER A 88 4.59 19.32 -15.57
C SER A 88 3.31 18.73 -16.16
N TRP A 89 2.29 18.50 -15.33
CA TRP A 89 1.00 17.94 -15.75
C TRP A 89 0.24 18.88 -16.70
N GLN A 90 0.06 20.16 -16.34
CA GLN A 90 -0.65 21.14 -17.19
C GLN A 90 0.00 21.39 -18.56
N GLN A 91 1.29 21.09 -18.70
CA GLN A 91 2.02 21.22 -19.97
C GLN A 91 2.12 19.88 -20.73
N GLY A 92 1.31 18.88 -20.37
CA GLY A 92 1.31 17.56 -21.02
C GLY A 92 2.67 16.86 -20.95
N PHE A 93 3.38 17.03 -19.84
CA PHE A 93 4.74 16.51 -19.59
C PHE A 93 5.84 17.05 -20.53
N ALA A 94 5.58 18.15 -21.23
CA ALA A 94 6.53 18.75 -22.18
C ALA A 94 7.72 19.46 -21.52
N ARG A 95 7.72 19.63 -20.19
CA ARG A 95 8.71 20.39 -19.46
C ARG A 95 10.06 19.67 -19.39
N LYS A 96 11.15 20.45 -19.43
CA LYS A 96 12.55 19.98 -19.44
C LYS A 96 13.41 20.78 -18.46
N GLY A 97 14.61 20.26 -18.22
CA GLY A 97 15.65 20.93 -17.46
C GLY A 97 15.52 20.78 -15.95
N SER A 98 16.49 21.35 -15.25
CA SER A 98 16.65 21.28 -13.80
C SER A 98 15.52 21.98 -13.05
N LEU A 99 15.34 21.56 -11.79
CA LEU A 99 14.48 22.25 -10.83
C LEU A 99 15.09 23.61 -10.44
N ASP A 100 14.25 24.47 -9.86
CA ASP A 100 14.68 25.80 -9.45
C ASP A 100 15.81 25.76 -8.42
N ALA A 101 16.89 26.51 -8.64
CA ALA A 101 18.05 26.50 -7.76
C ALA A 101 17.73 26.98 -6.33
N SER A 102 16.73 27.85 -6.16
CA SER A 102 16.29 28.30 -4.84
C SER A 102 15.56 27.19 -4.07
N LEU A 103 14.80 26.34 -4.76
CA LEU A 103 14.18 25.15 -4.18
C LEU A 103 15.26 24.18 -3.68
N LEU A 104 16.28 23.91 -4.50
CA LEU A 104 17.42 23.06 -4.12
C LEU A 104 18.18 23.64 -2.92
N ALA A 105 18.37 24.96 -2.88
CA ALA A 105 19.00 25.63 -1.74
C ALA A 105 18.19 25.49 -0.45
N LYS A 106 16.85 25.59 -0.51
CA LYS A 106 15.98 25.37 0.65
C LYS A 106 16.03 23.91 1.13
N LEU A 107 15.98 22.95 0.20
CA LEU A 107 16.13 21.53 0.48
C LEU A 107 17.47 21.23 1.18
N ALA A 108 18.57 21.82 0.71
CA ALA A 108 19.87 21.66 1.35
C ALA A 108 19.95 22.33 2.74
N ALA A 109 19.23 23.44 2.95
CA ALA A 109 19.28 24.22 4.18
C ALA A 109 18.38 23.69 5.31
N ILE A 110 17.48 22.73 5.05
CA ILE A 110 16.62 22.16 6.09
C ILE A 110 17.47 21.44 7.15
N ASP A 111 17.12 21.65 8.42
CA ASP A 111 17.75 20.98 9.56
C ASP A 111 17.27 19.52 9.68
N CYS A 112 18.20 18.60 9.43
CA CYS A 112 18.01 17.14 9.43
C CYS A 112 18.83 16.44 10.52
N GLY A 113 19.23 17.13 11.59
CA GLY A 113 20.06 16.55 12.66
C GLY A 113 19.41 15.43 13.50
N SER A 114 18.14 15.10 13.26
CA SER A 114 17.38 14.11 14.02
C SER A 114 17.19 12.79 13.26
N LYS A 115 17.06 11.68 14.01
CA LYS A 115 16.47 10.46 13.48
C LYS A 115 14.97 10.66 13.31
N ILE A 116 14.42 10.14 12.22
CA ILE A 116 12.98 10.18 11.94
C ILE A 116 12.47 8.77 11.70
N THR A 117 11.20 8.57 12.03
CA THR A 117 10.51 7.31 11.79
C THR A 117 9.54 7.51 10.64
N THR A 118 9.78 6.86 9.51
CA THR A 118 8.94 6.94 8.31
C THR A 118 8.36 5.57 8.00
N GLY A 119 7.28 5.53 7.23
CA GLY A 119 6.70 4.31 6.67
C GLY A 119 6.14 4.66 5.29
N PRO A 120 6.07 3.68 4.38
CA PRO A 120 5.53 3.94 3.05
C PRO A 120 4.09 4.45 3.17
N ALA A 121 3.80 5.56 2.51
CA ALA A 121 2.43 6.06 2.44
C ALA A 121 1.56 5.08 1.64
N GLU A 122 0.60 4.41 2.30
CA GLU A 122 -0.20 3.34 1.68
C GLU A 122 -0.94 3.80 0.42
N GLY A 123 -1.47 5.03 0.40
CA GLY A 123 -2.02 5.66 -0.81
C GLY A 123 -1.12 5.53 -2.05
N TYR A 124 0.15 5.88 -1.90
CA TYR A 124 1.14 5.83 -2.98
C TYR A 124 1.66 4.43 -3.25
N ALA A 125 1.71 3.56 -2.24
CA ALA A 125 2.28 2.22 -2.36
C ALA A 125 1.27 1.18 -2.88
N LEU A 126 -0.01 1.32 -2.53
CA LEU A 126 -1.00 0.25 -2.59
C LEU A 126 -2.32 0.65 -3.29
N TYR A 127 -2.80 1.89 -3.09
CA TYR A 127 -4.15 2.29 -3.49
C TYR A 127 -4.24 3.05 -4.82
N ALA A 128 -3.11 3.25 -5.52
CA ALA A 128 -3.07 4.06 -6.74
C ALA A 128 -3.58 5.49 -6.51
N LEU A 129 -3.26 6.08 -5.35
CA LEU A 129 -3.53 7.48 -5.07
C LEU A 129 -2.44 8.34 -5.71
N TYR A 130 -2.82 9.27 -6.58
CA TYR A 130 -1.87 10.13 -7.29
C TYR A 130 -1.95 11.55 -6.74
N PRO A 131 -0.83 12.23 -6.42
CA PRO A 131 -0.87 13.61 -5.93
C PRO A 131 -1.65 14.58 -6.83
N GLU A 132 -1.65 14.32 -8.14
CA GLU A 132 -2.40 15.07 -9.15
C GLU A 132 -3.92 15.05 -8.94
N THR A 133 -4.46 14.01 -8.30
CA THR A 133 -5.90 13.96 -7.95
C THR A 133 -6.28 15.09 -7.00
N TYR A 134 -5.39 15.45 -6.08
CA TYR A 134 -5.59 16.57 -5.15
C TYR A 134 -5.39 17.93 -5.82
N LEU A 135 -4.49 18.03 -6.81
CA LEU A 135 -4.37 19.22 -7.66
C LEU A 135 -5.68 19.47 -8.41
N LEU A 136 -6.23 18.45 -9.07
CA LEU A 136 -7.44 18.57 -9.85
C LEU A 136 -8.67 18.84 -8.97
N ALA A 137 -8.79 18.15 -7.83
CA ALA A 137 -9.84 18.41 -6.85
C ALA A 137 -9.80 19.88 -6.36
N ALA A 138 -8.61 20.41 -6.07
CA ALA A 138 -8.43 21.80 -5.66
C ALA A 138 -8.81 22.79 -6.77
N LEU A 139 -8.37 22.56 -8.02
CA LEU A 139 -8.73 23.39 -9.16
C LEU A 139 -10.24 23.43 -9.42
N ARG A 140 -10.95 22.32 -9.15
CA ARG A 140 -12.42 22.20 -9.31
C ARG A 140 -13.22 22.70 -8.11
N SER A 141 -12.57 22.94 -6.96
CA SER A 141 -13.24 23.23 -5.68
C SER A 141 -13.92 24.60 -5.61
N GLY A 142 -13.47 25.56 -6.43
CA GLY A 142 -13.89 26.96 -6.34
C GLY A 142 -13.24 27.75 -5.19
N LEU A 143 -12.34 27.14 -4.43
CA LEU A 143 -11.54 27.81 -3.40
C LEU A 143 -10.41 28.65 -4.02
N ASP A 144 -9.80 29.52 -3.22
CA ASP A 144 -8.71 30.40 -3.66
C ASP A 144 -7.60 30.56 -2.60
N ALA A 145 -6.71 31.52 -2.81
CA ALA A 145 -5.56 31.80 -1.95
C ALA A 145 -5.95 32.22 -0.51
N ASN A 146 -7.20 32.59 -0.26
CA ASN A 146 -7.74 32.88 1.06
C ASN A 146 -8.24 31.61 1.79
N THR A 147 -7.53 30.49 1.59
CA THR A 147 -7.82 29.20 2.21
C THR A 147 -6.68 28.79 3.16
N CYS A 148 -7.02 28.42 4.38
CA CYS A 148 -6.12 27.77 5.32
C CYS A 148 -6.09 26.27 5.04
N VAL A 149 -5.04 25.77 4.40
CA VAL A 149 -4.90 24.35 4.10
C VAL A 149 -4.26 23.62 5.27
N ILE A 150 -4.86 22.51 5.70
CA ILE A 150 -4.45 21.72 6.86
C ILE A 150 -4.27 20.26 6.41
N GLY A 151 -3.03 19.77 6.48
CA GLY A 151 -2.69 18.38 6.18
C GLY A 151 -2.62 17.52 7.43
N ILE A 152 -3.34 16.40 7.43
CA ILE A 152 -3.22 15.38 8.47
C ILE A 152 -1.95 14.55 8.22
N ARG A 153 -1.07 14.45 9.22
CA ARG A 153 0.20 13.71 9.10
C ARG A 153 -0.02 12.20 8.98
N SER A 154 0.90 11.56 8.26
CA SER A 154 0.68 10.55 7.20
C SER A 154 0.80 11.26 5.84
N ILE A 155 0.31 10.62 4.79
CA ILE A 155 0.29 11.14 3.42
C ILE A 155 -0.33 12.55 3.27
N GLY A 156 -1.24 12.96 4.18
CA GLY A 156 -2.01 14.19 4.06
C GLY A 156 -1.19 15.49 4.10
N LEU A 157 0.02 15.52 4.69
CA LEU A 157 0.88 16.71 4.64
C LEU A 157 1.38 17.01 3.22
N GLY A 158 1.84 15.98 2.49
CA GLY A 158 2.22 16.13 1.10
C GLY A 158 1.03 16.55 0.25
N LEU A 159 -0.09 15.84 0.38
CA LEU A 159 -1.32 16.13 -0.38
C LEU A 159 -1.87 17.53 -0.09
N ALA A 160 -1.74 18.03 1.15
CA ALA A 160 -2.07 19.41 1.49
C ALA A 160 -1.22 20.43 0.72
N ALA A 161 0.04 20.12 0.43
CA ALA A 161 0.89 20.99 -0.38
C ALA A 161 0.43 21.01 -1.86
N MET A 162 -0.11 19.91 -2.38
CA MET A 162 -0.77 19.88 -3.70
C MET A 162 -1.98 20.81 -3.72
N VAL A 163 -2.88 20.68 -2.75
CA VAL A 163 -4.05 21.56 -2.62
C VAL A 163 -3.62 23.03 -2.51
N ALA A 164 -2.66 23.35 -1.63
CA ALA A 164 -2.17 24.72 -1.46
C ALA A 164 -1.53 25.28 -2.74
N ALA A 165 -0.77 24.47 -3.49
CA ALA A 165 -0.17 24.86 -4.75
C ALA A 165 -1.23 25.21 -5.82
N ALA A 166 -2.26 24.37 -5.96
CA ALA A 166 -3.35 24.58 -6.91
C ALA A 166 -4.23 25.79 -6.58
N LEU A 167 -4.48 26.05 -5.29
CA LEU A 167 -5.27 27.20 -4.83
C LEU A 167 -4.47 28.51 -4.77
N HIS A 168 -3.15 28.46 -5.00
CA HIS A 168 -2.22 29.55 -4.67
C HIS A 168 -2.30 30.01 -3.20
N ALA A 169 -2.69 29.10 -2.31
CA ALA A 169 -2.76 29.35 -0.88
C ALA A 169 -1.36 29.34 -0.23
N PRO A 170 -1.21 29.93 0.97
CA PRO A 170 0.00 29.79 1.76
C PRO A 170 0.34 28.32 2.08
N PRO A 171 1.59 28.02 2.46
CA PRO A 171 2.00 26.68 2.86
C PRO A 171 1.08 26.07 3.93
N PRO A 172 0.76 24.77 3.82
CA PRO A 172 -0.19 24.13 4.71
C PRO A 172 0.29 24.06 6.15
N ILE A 173 -0.67 23.99 7.07
CA ILE A 173 -0.45 23.62 8.47
C ILE A 173 -0.46 22.10 8.58
N SER A 174 0.50 21.50 9.28
CA SER A 174 0.50 20.07 9.56
C SER A 174 -0.10 19.76 10.94
N VAL A 175 -0.89 18.69 11.04
CA VAL A 175 -1.51 18.27 12.30
C VAL A 175 -1.47 16.75 12.48
N ARG A 176 -1.41 16.25 13.73
CA ARG A 176 -1.44 14.81 14.07
C ARG A 176 -2.53 14.51 15.08
N PRO A 177 -3.67 13.94 14.63
CA PRO A 177 -4.64 13.34 15.53
C PRO A 177 -4.01 12.20 16.35
N ILE A 178 -4.29 12.16 17.65
CA ILE A 178 -3.79 11.16 18.60
C ILE A 178 -4.94 10.44 19.32
N GLY A 179 -4.63 9.42 20.12
CA GLY A 179 -5.64 8.61 20.83
C GLY A 179 -6.03 7.34 20.07
N HIS A 180 -7.17 6.74 20.44
CA HIS A 180 -7.63 5.48 19.85
C HIS A 180 -7.93 5.64 18.34
N PRO A 181 -7.64 4.65 17.46
CA PRO A 181 -7.89 4.75 16.02
C PRO A 181 -9.33 5.09 15.61
N PHE A 182 -10.30 4.76 16.45
CA PHE A 182 -11.73 5.08 16.24
C PHE A 182 -12.23 6.26 17.09
N SER A 183 -11.35 6.91 17.86
CA SER A 183 -11.70 8.06 18.71
C SER A 183 -10.48 8.98 18.85
N ARG A 184 -10.09 9.58 17.73
CA ARG A 184 -8.94 10.49 17.66
C ARG A 184 -9.32 11.88 18.19
N HIS A 185 -8.32 12.60 18.71
CA HIS A 185 -8.45 13.99 19.13
C HIS A 185 -7.18 14.78 18.82
N MET A 186 -7.30 16.11 18.83
CA MET A 186 -6.19 17.02 18.54
C MET A 186 -5.45 17.48 19.80
N SER A 187 -4.11 17.45 19.74
CA SER A 187 -3.23 18.16 20.66
C SER A 187 -2.47 19.23 19.86
N ALA A 188 -2.94 20.47 19.91
CA ALA A 188 -2.39 21.58 19.12
C ALA A 188 -2.37 22.87 19.94
N ALA A 189 -1.29 23.64 19.78
CA ALA A 189 -1.08 24.93 20.42
C ALA A 189 -2.08 25.97 19.88
N PRO A 190 -2.62 26.87 20.73
CA PRO A 190 -3.63 27.85 20.32
C PRO A 190 -3.20 28.76 19.17
N GLU A 191 -1.90 29.06 19.08
CA GLU A 191 -1.31 29.93 18.06
C GLU A 191 -1.14 29.26 16.69
N LEU A 192 -1.43 27.96 16.54
CA LEU A 192 -1.17 27.22 15.30
C LEU A 192 -1.94 27.80 14.11
N LEU A 193 -3.21 28.18 14.29
CA LEU A 193 -3.99 28.86 13.25
C LEU A 193 -3.54 30.31 13.03
N GLY A 194 -2.85 30.92 14.00
CA GLY A 194 -2.42 32.31 13.96
C GLY A 194 -3.56 33.24 13.52
N SER A 195 -3.28 34.09 12.52
CA SER A 195 -4.25 35.06 12.00
C SER A 195 -5.44 34.45 11.25
N TRP A 196 -5.42 33.16 10.87
CA TRP A 196 -6.50 32.56 10.09
C TRP A 196 -7.82 32.54 10.84
N ARG A 197 -7.77 32.34 12.16
CA ARG A 197 -8.95 32.33 13.03
C ARG A 197 -9.78 33.61 12.91
N ASP A 198 -9.10 34.74 12.78
CA ASP A 198 -9.73 36.06 12.84
C ASP A 198 -10.10 36.60 11.44
N ARG A 199 -9.92 35.81 10.37
CA ARG A 199 -10.29 36.18 9.00
C ARG A 199 -11.74 35.76 8.71
N PRO A 200 -12.67 36.69 8.47
CA PRO A 200 -14.10 36.38 8.39
C PRO A 200 -14.53 35.62 7.12
N ARG A 201 -13.71 35.65 6.06
CA ARG A 201 -13.99 34.99 4.77
C ARG A 201 -12.99 33.89 4.41
N ALA A 202 -12.12 33.51 5.35
CA ALA A 202 -11.15 32.46 5.07
C ALA A 202 -11.84 31.11 5.06
N GLU A 203 -11.54 30.28 4.07
CA GLU A 203 -12.00 28.89 4.04
C GLU A 203 -10.94 27.97 4.67
N PHE A 204 -11.33 26.77 5.08
CA PHE A 204 -10.45 25.79 5.72
C PHE A 204 -10.52 24.47 4.96
N ALA A 205 -9.39 24.05 4.37
CA ALA A 205 -9.30 22.80 3.63
C ALA A 205 -8.58 21.75 4.48
N ILE A 206 -9.29 20.70 4.90
CA ILE A 206 -8.72 19.54 5.60
C ILE A 206 -8.36 18.48 4.55
N VAL A 207 -7.11 18.07 4.52
CA VAL A 207 -6.55 17.18 3.50
C VAL A 207 -5.99 15.92 4.14
N ASP A 208 -6.49 14.77 3.68
CA ASP A 208 -6.06 13.45 4.13
C ASP A 208 -6.45 12.40 3.07
N GLU A 209 -5.91 11.18 3.20
CA GLU A 209 -6.39 10.04 2.42
C GLU A 209 -7.78 9.58 2.87
N GLY A 210 -8.08 9.66 4.17
CA GLY A 210 -9.36 9.22 4.73
C GLY A 210 -10.59 9.93 4.15
N PRO A 211 -11.80 9.56 4.58
CA PRO A 211 -12.09 8.79 5.80
C PRO A 211 -11.93 7.27 5.61
N GLY A 212 -11.14 6.63 6.48
CA GLY A 212 -11.07 5.17 6.58
C GLY A 212 -12.24 4.56 7.38
N LEU A 213 -11.98 3.45 8.08
CA LEU A 213 -13.01 2.67 8.81
C LEU A 213 -13.87 3.49 9.79
N SER A 214 -13.34 4.52 10.43
CA SER A 214 -14.07 5.37 11.40
C SER A 214 -14.21 6.82 11.00
N GLY A 215 -13.38 7.34 10.10
CA GLY A 215 -13.29 8.78 9.81
C GLY A 215 -12.78 9.67 10.96
N SER A 216 -12.31 9.08 12.06
CA SER A 216 -12.03 9.80 13.31
C SER A 216 -10.93 10.86 13.20
N SER A 217 -9.94 10.69 12.31
CA SER A 217 -8.87 11.66 12.07
C SER A 217 -9.40 12.98 11.49
N LEU A 218 -10.20 12.91 10.42
CA LEU A 218 -10.86 14.09 9.84
C LEU A 218 -11.81 14.75 10.84
N TYR A 219 -12.58 13.93 11.56
CA TYR A 219 -13.49 14.42 12.58
C TYR A 219 -12.77 15.18 13.71
N ALA A 220 -11.63 14.67 14.18
CA ALA A 220 -10.82 15.34 15.21
C ALA A 220 -10.41 16.76 14.79
N VAL A 221 -10.04 16.97 13.53
CA VAL A 221 -9.68 18.29 12.99
C VAL A 221 -10.91 19.19 12.88
N ILE A 222 -12.06 18.68 12.43
CA ILE A 222 -13.33 19.44 12.41
C ILE A 222 -13.69 19.93 13.82
N VAL A 223 -13.65 19.06 14.82
CA VAL A 223 -13.94 19.40 16.21
C VAL A 223 -12.97 20.46 16.73
N TRP A 224 -11.68 20.33 16.39
CA TRP A 224 -10.67 21.33 16.77
C TRP A 224 -10.95 22.71 16.15
N LEU A 225 -11.26 22.78 14.84
CA LEU A 225 -11.61 24.04 14.18
C LEU A 225 -12.87 24.68 14.77
N ARG A 226 -13.91 23.89 15.04
CA ARG A 226 -15.14 24.38 15.69
C ARG A 226 -14.88 24.97 17.08
N ARG A 227 -13.98 24.36 17.86
CA ARG A 227 -13.56 24.91 19.17
C ARG A 227 -12.82 26.24 19.05
N GLN A 228 -12.23 26.53 17.90
CA GLN A 228 -11.60 27.83 17.59
C GLN A 228 -12.60 28.86 17.04
N GLY A 229 -13.89 28.53 16.97
CA GLY A 229 -14.94 29.42 16.47
C GLY A 229 -15.08 29.43 14.95
N ILE A 230 -14.56 28.42 14.25
CA ILE A 230 -14.74 28.28 12.80
C ILE A 230 -16.07 27.59 12.53
N ASP A 231 -16.91 28.25 11.73
CA ASP A 231 -18.18 27.70 11.28
C ASP A 231 -17.94 26.51 10.32
N GLN A 232 -18.75 25.47 10.48
CA GLN A 232 -18.57 24.22 9.73
C GLN A 232 -18.80 24.37 8.23
N GLU A 233 -19.63 25.34 7.82
CA GLU A 233 -19.87 25.68 6.41
C GLU A 233 -18.60 26.16 5.69
N ARG A 234 -17.60 26.63 6.44
CA ARG A 234 -16.29 27.09 5.93
C ARG A 234 -15.25 25.97 5.87
N ILE A 235 -15.63 24.76 6.24
CA ILE A 235 -14.75 23.60 6.29
C ILE A 235 -15.00 22.73 5.05
N HIS A 236 -13.95 22.56 4.27
CA HIS A 236 -13.91 21.72 3.09
C HIS A 236 -13.01 20.51 3.34
N LEU A 237 -13.41 19.36 2.81
CA LEU A 237 -12.66 18.11 2.90
C LEU A 237 -12.07 17.77 1.53
N PHE A 238 -10.82 17.34 1.53
CA PHE A 238 -10.15 16.75 0.38
C PHE A 238 -9.79 15.31 0.74
N PRO A 239 -10.72 14.35 0.61
CA PRO A 239 -10.47 12.93 0.83
C PRO A 239 -9.98 12.24 -0.47
N SER A 240 -9.49 11.00 -0.36
CA SER A 240 -9.08 10.21 -1.54
C SER A 240 -10.27 9.61 -2.32
N HIS A 241 -11.47 9.60 -1.73
CA HIS A 241 -12.66 9.02 -2.33
C HIS A 241 -13.95 9.73 -1.91
N ARG A 242 -15.01 9.54 -2.69
CA ARG A 242 -16.35 10.13 -2.43
C ARG A 242 -17.15 9.42 -1.34
N GLY A 243 -16.71 8.22 -0.94
CA GLY A 243 -17.34 7.46 0.15
C GLY A 243 -17.26 8.19 1.49
N GLY A 244 -18.26 7.99 2.33
CA GLY A 244 -18.21 8.37 3.74
C GLY A 244 -17.31 7.45 4.56
N PRO A 245 -17.23 7.65 5.89
CA PRO A 245 -16.45 6.76 6.75
C PRO A 245 -17.07 5.35 6.80
N GLY A 246 -16.24 4.36 7.13
CA GLY A 246 -16.66 2.95 7.21
C GLY A 246 -17.55 2.61 8.41
N ALA A 247 -17.79 1.32 8.61
CA ALA A 247 -18.74 0.78 9.60
C ALA A 247 -18.36 1.06 11.07
N GLN A 248 -17.15 1.53 11.36
CA GLN A 248 -16.68 1.86 12.72
C GLN A 248 -16.91 3.33 13.08
N ALA A 249 -17.55 4.11 12.21
CA ALA A 249 -17.88 5.50 12.47
C ALA A 249 -19.12 5.62 13.37
N ASP A 250 -19.03 6.46 14.41
CA ASP A 250 -20.20 6.83 15.19
C ASP A 250 -21.09 7.84 14.45
N ALA A 251 -22.33 7.99 14.91
CA ALA A 251 -23.31 8.87 14.27
C ALA A 251 -22.90 10.35 14.26
N GLU A 252 -22.12 10.79 15.26
CA GLU A 252 -21.63 12.16 15.35
C GLU A 252 -20.58 12.45 14.27
N THR A 253 -19.65 11.51 14.08
CA THR A 253 -18.61 11.56 13.03
C THR A 253 -19.25 11.58 11.64
N VAL A 254 -20.20 10.68 11.38
CA VAL A 254 -20.93 10.64 10.10
C VAL A 254 -21.64 11.97 9.84
N ALA A 255 -22.37 12.48 10.83
CA ALA A 255 -23.08 13.75 10.70
C ALA A 255 -22.13 14.92 10.43
N ALA A 256 -21.03 15.02 11.17
CA ALA A 256 -20.06 16.11 11.01
C ALA A 256 -19.40 16.09 9.63
N LEU A 257 -18.96 14.92 9.15
CA LEU A 257 -18.35 14.79 7.83
C LEU A 257 -19.35 15.13 6.71
N SER A 258 -20.60 14.67 6.83
CA SER A 258 -21.64 14.90 5.80
C SER A 258 -22.05 16.38 5.62
N GLN A 259 -21.78 17.22 6.62
CA GLN A 259 -22.08 18.65 6.59
C GLN A 259 -20.97 19.47 5.93
N CYS A 260 -19.78 18.91 5.74
CA CYS A 260 -18.68 19.57 5.05
C CYS A 260 -18.75 19.30 3.54
N GLN A 261 -18.34 20.27 2.73
CA GLN A 261 -18.20 20.06 1.29
C GLN A 261 -16.96 19.21 1.00
N SER A 262 -17.12 18.12 0.25
CA SER A 262 -16.02 17.23 -0.11
C SER A 262 -15.63 17.40 -1.58
N HIS A 263 -14.33 17.56 -1.83
CA HIS A 263 -13.74 17.76 -3.15
C HIS A 263 -12.88 16.55 -3.50
N VAL A 264 -13.25 15.83 -4.55
CA VAL A 264 -12.60 14.59 -4.98
C VAL A 264 -12.47 14.57 -6.49
N ALA A 265 -11.31 14.16 -6.98
CA ALA A 265 -11.06 13.79 -8.36
C ALA A 265 -10.44 12.39 -8.38
N ASP A 266 -10.85 11.58 -9.33
CA ASP A 266 -10.38 10.19 -9.46
C ASP A 266 -9.21 10.10 -10.46
N PHE A 267 -8.52 8.96 -10.53
CA PHE A 267 -7.41 8.75 -11.48
C PHE A 267 -7.85 9.01 -12.93
N GLU A 268 -9.04 8.55 -13.28
CA GLU A 268 -9.66 8.72 -14.59
C GLU A 268 -9.97 10.19 -14.92
N ASP A 269 -10.23 11.02 -13.91
CA ASP A 269 -10.43 12.47 -14.10
C ASP A 269 -9.11 13.19 -14.45
N VAL A 270 -8.01 12.75 -13.85
CA VAL A 270 -6.69 13.39 -13.98
C VAL A 270 -5.98 12.99 -15.27
N PHE A 271 -6.13 11.72 -15.65
CA PHE A 271 -5.41 11.10 -16.76
C PHE A 271 -6.37 10.68 -17.89
N ASP A 272 -7.35 11.54 -18.18
CA ASP A 272 -8.34 11.39 -19.25
C ASP A 272 -7.78 11.60 -20.67
N GLY A 273 -6.53 12.08 -20.77
CA GLY A 273 -5.86 12.41 -22.04
C GLY A 273 -6.06 13.86 -22.51
N ALA A 274 -6.86 14.67 -21.81
CA ALA A 274 -7.19 16.03 -22.24
C ALA A 274 -6.10 17.05 -21.85
N VAL A 275 -5.54 16.93 -20.65
CA VAL A 275 -4.50 17.83 -20.14
C VAL A 275 -3.09 17.27 -20.38
N ALA A 276 -2.93 15.98 -20.10
CA ALA A 276 -1.69 15.25 -20.26
C ALA A 276 -1.98 13.86 -20.82
N PRO A 277 -0.98 13.19 -21.44
CA PRO A 277 -1.13 11.80 -21.90
C PRO A 277 -1.66 10.91 -20.78
N GLY A 278 -2.60 10.03 -21.11
CA GLY A 278 -3.22 9.11 -20.16
C GLY A 278 -2.52 7.74 -20.11
N LEU A 279 -3.05 6.83 -19.29
CA LEU A 279 -2.47 5.48 -19.12
C LEU A 279 -2.28 4.74 -20.46
N ARG A 280 -3.21 4.89 -21.41
CA ARG A 280 -3.08 4.29 -22.75
C ARG A 280 -1.80 4.74 -23.45
N ASP A 281 -1.51 6.03 -23.43
CA ASP A 281 -0.34 6.62 -24.07
C ASP A 281 0.95 6.16 -23.39
N TRP A 282 0.93 6.07 -22.06
CA TRP A 282 2.05 5.59 -21.25
C TRP A 282 2.43 4.15 -21.60
N ILE A 283 1.44 3.27 -21.68
CA ILE A 283 1.63 1.87 -22.06
C ILE A 283 2.08 1.76 -23.51
N GLY A 284 1.51 2.56 -24.41
CA GLY A 284 1.94 2.60 -25.81
C GLY A 284 3.41 3.03 -25.97
N HIS A 285 3.83 4.04 -25.20
CA HIS A 285 5.22 4.49 -25.14
C HIS A 285 6.15 3.37 -24.65
N LEU A 286 5.83 2.76 -23.50
CA LEU A 286 6.64 1.71 -22.91
C LEU A 286 6.79 0.48 -23.83
N LEU A 287 5.72 0.07 -24.49
CA LEU A 287 5.71 -1.09 -25.38
C LEU A 287 6.20 -0.77 -26.80
N GLY A 288 6.38 0.51 -27.15
CA GLY A 288 6.66 0.94 -28.51
C GLY A 288 5.52 0.61 -29.49
N LYS A 289 4.26 0.70 -29.05
CA LYS A 289 3.05 0.37 -29.82
C LYS A 289 2.07 1.54 -29.81
N ALA A 290 1.50 1.87 -30.98
CA ALA A 290 0.50 2.94 -31.08
C ALA A 290 -0.94 2.45 -30.82
N ASP A 291 -1.25 1.20 -31.17
CA ASP A 291 -2.60 0.64 -31.10
C ASP A 291 -2.81 -0.11 -29.78
N VAL A 292 -2.82 0.63 -28.66
CA VAL A 292 -3.10 0.07 -27.33
C VAL A 292 -4.59 0.19 -27.00
N GLU A 293 -5.22 -0.95 -26.75
CA GLU A 293 -6.56 -1.03 -26.17
C GLU A 293 -6.45 -1.42 -24.70
N LEU A 294 -7.14 -0.69 -23.82
CA LEU A 294 -7.15 -0.95 -22.38
C LEU A 294 -8.54 -1.40 -21.92
N GLN A 295 -8.56 -2.41 -21.06
CA GLN A 295 -9.74 -2.85 -20.32
C GLN A 295 -9.40 -2.91 -18.83
N GLU A 296 -10.23 -2.27 -18.01
CA GLU A 296 -10.16 -2.27 -16.55
C GLU A 296 -10.58 -3.64 -16.01
N ILE A 297 -9.80 -4.24 -15.10
CA ILE A 297 -10.03 -5.58 -14.54
C ILE A 297 -9.76 -5.65 -13.03
N SER A 298 -9.87 -4.53 -12.32
CA SER A 298 -9.65 -4.44 -10.86
C SER A 298 -10.74 -5.16 -10.06
N GLY A 299 -10.57 -5.23 -8.74
CA GLY A 299 -11.62 -5.69 -7.84
C GLY A 299 -12.05 -7.14 -8.06
N GLY A 300 -11.23 -7.96 -8.72
CA GLY A 300 -11.55 -9.35 -9.07
C GLY A 300 -12.14 -9.53 -10.48
N ALA A 301 -12.35 -8.48 -11.27
CA ALA A 301 -12.87 -8.59 -12.64
C ALA A 301 -11.91 -9.31 -13.60
N TRP A 302 -10.63 -9.40 -13.26
CA TRP A 302 -9.65 -10.27 -13.94
C TRP A 302 -10.11 -11.72 -14.09
N ARG A 303 -11.01 -12.19 -13.22
CA ARG A 303 -11.56 -13.54 -13.26
C ARG A 303 -12.43 -13.82 -14.49
N GLU A 304 -12.98 -12.77 -15.13
CA GLU A 304 -13.72 -12.87 -16.39
C GLU A 304 -12.84 -13.33 -17.56
N HIS A 305 -11.52 -13.18 -17.44
CA HIS A 305 -10.55 -13.62 -18.44
C HIS A 305 -10.02 -15.05 -18.20
N LEU A 306 -10.55 -15.74 -17.18
CA LEU A 306 -10.26 -17.14 -16.95
C LEU A 306 -11.14 -18.01 -17.82
N SER A 307 -10.61 -19.15 -18.29
CA SER A 307 -11.39 -20.17 -19.00
C SER A 307 -12.44 -20.89 -18.13
N ALA A 308 -12.54 -20.54 -16.84
CA ALA A 308 -13.40 -21.19 -15.86
C ALA A 308 -14.77 -20.49 -15.73
N PRO A 309 -15.87 -21.25 -15.53
CA PRO A 309 -17.17 -20.66 -15.23
C PRO A 309 -17.15 -19.92 -13.87
N ALA A 310 -18.08 -18.98 -13.69
CA ALA A 310 -18.11 -18.09 -12.54
C ALA A 310 -18.22 -18.82 -11.18
N ASP A 311 -18.90 -19.96 -11.13
CA ASP A 311 -19.00 -20.80 -9.93
C ASP A 311 -17.67 -21.47 -9.52
N ALA A 312 -16.70 -21.54 -10.44
CA ALA A 312 -15.34 -22.04 -10.24
C ALA A 312 -14.30 -20.92 -10.08
N TRP A 313 -14.73 -19.66 -9.94
CA TRP A 313 -13.84 -18.56 -9.63
C TRP A 313 -13.28 -18.63 -8.21
N PRO A 314 -12.00 -18.28 -8.02
CA PRO A 314 -11.37 -18.21 -6.71
C PRO A 314 -11.94 -17.00 -5.98
N PRO A 315 -11.94 -17.00 -4.64
CA PRO A 315 -12.41 -15.85 -3.88
C PRO A 315 -11.53 -14.63 -4.17
N ALA A 316 -12.14 -13.45 -4.26
CA ALA A 316 -11.41 -12.18 -4.32
C ALA A 316 -11.79 -11.33 -3.11
N PHE A 317 -10.90 -10.43 -2.71
CA PHE A 317 -11.23 -9.37 -1.75
C PHE A 317 -11.08 -8.02 -2.44
N PRO A 318 -12.15 -7.48 -3.07
CA PRO A 318 -12.04 -6.31 -3.94
C PRO A 318 -11.35 -5.09 -3.31
N ALA A 319 -11.58 -4.83 -2.01
CA ALA A 319 -10.94 -3.71 -1.31
C ALA A 319 -9.41 -3.86 -1.13
N PHE A 320 -8.88 -5.08 -1.25
CA PHE A 320 -7.45 -5.39 -1.16
C PHE A 320 -6.82 -5.63 -2.54
N GLU A 321 -7.62 -5.65 -3.61
CA GLU A 321 -7.14 -5.83 -4.97
C GLU A 321 -6.44 -4.55 -5.46
N ARG A 322 -5.24 -4.70 -6.03
CA ARG A 322 -4.58 -3.59 -6.74
C ARG A 322 -5.37 -3.22 -7.98
N ARG A 323 -5.26 -1.94 -8.38
CA ARG A 323 -5.75 -1.47 -9.67
C ARG A 323 -5.06 -2.24 -10.80
N LYS A 324 -5.84 -2.81 -11.73
CA LYS A 324 -5.36 -3.67 -12.81
C LYS A 324 -6.07 -3.36 -14.13
N PHE A 325 -5.31 -3.41 -15.21
CA PHE A 325 -5.84 -3.37 -16.57
C PHE A 325 -5.24 -4.53 -17.37
N ILE A 326 -5.95 -4.93 -18.42
CA ILE A 326 -5.37 -5.69 -19.52
C ILE A 326 -5.19 -4.76 -20.72
N ALA A 327 -3.98 -4.76 -21.30
CA ALA A 327 -3.69 -4.10 -22.56
C ALA A 327 -3.64 -5.12 -23.68
N SER A 328 -4.26 -4.81 -24.81
CA SER A 328 -4.01 -5.48 -26.09
C SER A 328 -3.21 -4.54 -26.99
N ALA A 329 -2.05 -5.01 -27.47
CA ALA A 329 -1.16 -4.21 -28.31
C ALA A 329 -0.41 -5.11 -29.29
N GLY A 330 -0.58 -4.89 -30.61
CA GLY A 330 0.13 -5.65 -31.64
C GLY A 330 -0.11 -7.17 -31.61
N GLY A 331 -1.31 -7.61 -31.22
CA GLY A 331 -1.66 -9.03 -31.08
C GLY A 331 -1.19 -9.68 -29.77
N GLU A 332 -0.55 -8.91 -28.89
CA GLU A 332 -0.10 -9.35 -27.58
C GLU A 332 -0.98 -8.78 -26.47
N ARG A 333 -1.08 -9.52 -25.37
CA ARG A 333 -1.78 -9.09 -24.15
C ARG A 333 -0.82 -8.88 -23.00
N TRP A 334 -1.09 -7.85 -22.21
CA TRP A 334 -0.26 -7.39 -21.10
C TRP A 334 -1.12 -7.14 -19.87
N LEU A 335 -0.68 -7.63 -18.71
CA LEU A 335 -1.20 -7.24 -17.41
C LEU A 335 -0.53 -5.93 -17.00
N ILE A 336 -1.34 -4.95 -16.61
CA ILE A 336 -0.90 -3.67 -16.07
C ILE A 336 -1.40 -3.61 -14.64
N LYS A 337 -0.52 -3.78 -13.65
CA LYS A 337 -0.89 -3.81 -12.23
C LYS A 337 -0.24 -2.62 -11.52
N PHE A 338 -1.03 -1.86 -10.76
CA PHE A 338 -0.45 -0.83 -9.91
C PHE A 338 0.47 -1.47 -8.87
N ALA A 339 1.73 -1.05 -8.90
CA ALA A 339 2.84 -1.57 -8.13
C ALA A 339 3.33 -0.59 -7.07
N GLY A 340 2.87 0.66 -7.08
CA GLY A 340 3.29 1.71 -6.16
C GLY A 340 4.23 2.72 -6.83
N LEU A 341 4.19 3.97 -6.35
CA LEU A 341 5.08 5.04 -6.81
C LEU A 341 6.50 4.91 -6.22
N GLY A 342 7.47 5.57 -6.84
CA GLY A 342 8.86 5.64 -6.37
C GLY A 342 9.53 4.30 -6.17
N GLU A 343 10.32 4.21 -5.09
CA GLU A 343 11.10 3.03 -4.74
C GLU A 343 10.24 1.76 -4.63
N THR A 344 8.98 1.88 -4.18
CA THR A 344 8.05 0.76 -4.04
C THR A 344 7.84 0.04 -5.38
N GLY A 345 7.54 0.79 -6.44
CA GLY A 345 7.36 0.22 -7.78
C GLY A 345 8.66 -0.31 -8.38
N GLN A 346 9.77 0.41 -8.20
CA GLN A 346 11.09 0.00 -8.70
C GLN A 346 11.56 -1.32 -8.10
N ARG A 347 11.34 -1.51 -6.79
CA ARG A 347 11.67 -2.75 -6.11
C ARG A 347 10.86 -3.93 -6.65
N LYS A 348 9.55 -3.76 -6.83
CA LYS A 348 8.68 -4.80 -7.41
C LYS A 348 9.08 -5.15 -8.84
N LEU A 349 9.47 -4.18 -9.67
CA LEU A 349 10.03 -4.44 -11.00
C LEU A 349 11.34 -5.24 -10.92
N GLY A 350 12.23 -4.89 -9.98
CA GLY A 350 13.47 -5.64 -9.72
C GLY A 350 13.19 -7.11 -9.39
N THR A 351 12.27 -7.36 -8.45
CA THR A 351 11.83 -8.72 -8.07
C THR A 351 11.19 -9.46 -9.25
N ALA A 352 10.33 -8.80 -10.03
CA ALA A 352 9.69 -9.39 -11.21
C ALA A 352 10.71 -9.86 -12.25
N LYS A 353 11.75 -9.05 -12.51
CA LYS A 353 12.84 -9.41 -13.45
C LYS A 353 13.58 -10.66 -13.00
N VAL A 354 14.06 -10.71 -11.76
CA VAL A 354 14.83 -11.88 -11.27
C VAL A 354 13.97 -13.14 -11.13
N LEU A 355 12.68 -12.99 -10.82
CA LEU A 355 11.73 -14.10 -10.74
C LEU A 355 11.41 -14.66 -12.13
N HIS A 356 11.28 -13.79 -13.14
CA HIS A 356 11.16 -14.19 -14.54
C HIS A 356 12.43 -14.90 -15.06
N GLU A 357 13.61 -14.35 -14.80
CA GLU A 357 14.90 -14.96 -15.17
C GLU A 357 15.09 -16.35 -14.56
N ALA A 358 14.56 -16.57 -13.35
CA ALA A 358 14.54 -17.87 -12.69
C ALA A 358 13.47 -18.84 -13.23
N GLY A 359 12.62 -18.39 -14.16
CA GLY A 359 11.59 -19.19 -14.82
C GLY A 359 10.30 -19.35 -14.01
N PHE A 360 10.09 -18.54 -12.96
CA PHE A 360 8.94 -18.66 -12.08
C PHE A 360 7.78 -17.71 -12.43
N GLY A 361 8.00 -16.64 -13.20
CA GLY A 361 7.01 -15.60 -13.43
C GLY A 361 6.93 -15.09 -14.87
N ALA A 362 5.94 -14.23 -15.11
CA ALA A 362 5.73 -13.59 -16.40
C ALA A 362 6.87 -12.62 -16.75
N GLN A 363 7.02 -12.33 -18.03
CA GLN A 363 8.04 -11.38 -18.49
C GLN A 363 7.60 -9.94 -18.18
N PRO A 364 8.35 -9.16 -17.39
CA PRO A 364 8.09 -7.74 -17.22
C PRO A 364 8.57 -6.94 -18.44
N ALA A 365 7.74 -6.04 -18.95
CA ALA A 365 8.14 -5.01 -19.91
C ALA A 365 8.81 -3.82 -19.22
N GLY A 366 8.32 -3.43 -18.04
CA GLY A 366 8.85 -2.30 -17.29
C GLY A 366 7.85 -1.74 -16.27
N LEU A 367 8.23 -0.60 -15.69
CA LEU A 367 7.38 0.20 -14.80
C LEU A 367 7.07 1.52 -15.51
N CYS A 368 5.82 1.97 -15.48
CA CYS A 368 5.44 3.28 -15.96
C CYS A 368 4.54 3.97 -14.93
N HIS A 369 5.08 5.03 -14.30
CA HIS A 369 4.37 5.87 -13.34
C HIS A 369 3.53 5.09 -12.31
N GLY A 370 4.16 4.11 -11.66
CA GLY A 370 3.53 3.27 -10.64
C GLY A 370 2.86 2.00 -11.16
N PHE A 371 2.72 1.80 -12.47
CA PHE A 371 2.19 0.56 -13.04
C PHE A 371 3.30 -0.38 -13.52
N LEU A 372 3.32 -1.60 -12.99
CA LEU A 372 4.13 -2.70 -13.49
C LEU A 372 3.41 -3.35 -14.67
N VAL A 373 4.12 -3.50 -15.79
CA VAL A 373 3.59 -4.06 -17.04
C VAL A 373 4.26 -5.41 -17.28
N GLU A 374 3.47 -6.47 -17.35
CA GLU A 374 3.92 -7.85 -17.51
C GLU A 374 3.16 -8.56 -18.63
N ARG A 375 3.77 -9.57 -19.27
CA ARG A 375 3.08 -10.34 -20.28
C ARG A 375 1.87 -11.07 -19.67
N TRP A 376 0.70 -10.91 -20.26
CA TRP A 376 -0.46 -11.73 -19.90
C TRP A 376 -0.23 -13.17 -20.38
N ILE A 377 -0.41 -14.14 -19.49
CA ILE A 377 -0.22 -15.56 -19.78
C ILE A 377 -1.58 -16.24 -19.81
N ASP A 378 -1.92 -16.79 -20.98
CA ASP A 378 -3.10 -17.63 -21.15
C ASP A 378 -2.79 -19.07 -20.76
N ALA A 379 -3.17 -19.41 -19.53
CA ALA A 379 -2.95 -20.72 -18.95
C ALA A 379 -4.06 -21.03 -17.94
N ASP A 380 -4.33 -22.32 -17.75
CA ASP A 380 -5.23 -22.78 -16.69
C ASP A 380 -4.57 -22.64 -15.32
N ARG A 381 -5.37 -22.75 -14.25
CA ARG A 381 -4.89 -22.65 -12.88
C ARG A 381 -4.68 -24.03 -12.24
N LEU A 382 -3.76 -24.10 -11.28
CA LEU A 382 -3.41 -25.33 -10.57
C LEU A 382 -4.59 -25.94 -9.78
N ASP A 383 -5.55 -25.14 -9.31
CA ASP A 383 -6.76 -25.61 -8.63
C ASP A 383 -7.80 -26.27 -9.58
N ARG A 384 -7.55 -26.23 -10.89
CA ARG A 384 -8.40 -26.84 -11.92
C ARG A 384 -7.75 -28.11 -12.48
N GLU A 385 -6.54 -27.98 -12.98
CA GLU A 385 -5.76 -29.07 -13.55
C GLU A 385 -4.30 -28.87 -13.18
N GLY A 386 -3.76 -29.82 -12.42
CA GLY A 386 -2.42 -29.74 -11.85
C GLY A 386 -1.48 -30.80 -12.41
N PRO A 387 -0.17 -30.57 -12.35
CA PRO A 387 0.81 -31.60 -12.65
C PRO A 387 0.73 -32.73 -11.60
N ALA A 388 1.42 -33.83 -11.88
CA ALA A 388 1.61 -34.89 -10.89
C ALA A 388 2.15 -34.31 -9.57
N ARG A 389 1.65 -34.83 -8.45
CA ARG A 389 1.91 -34.28 -7.11
C ARG A 389 3.40 -34.11 -6.79
N ASP A 390 4.22 -35.08 -7.21
CA ASP A 390 5.68 -35.00 -7.05
C ASP A 390 6.31 -33.81 -7.79
N LEU A 391 5.82 -33.49 -8.99
CA LEU A 391 6.30 -32.35 -9.79
C LEU A 391 5.91 -31.01 -9.15
N LEU A 392 4.74 -30.94 -8.52
CA LEU A 392 4.33 -29.76 -7.76
C LEU A 392 5.28 -29.54 -6.57
N ILE A 393 5.56 -30.58 -5.78
CA ILE A 393 6.45 -30.49 -4.62
C ILE A 393 7.87 -30.10 -5.04
N ASP A 394 8.39 -30.72 -6.10
CA ASP A 394 9.72 -30.38 -6.64
C ASP A 394 9.77 -28.94 -7.17
N TRP A 395 8.67 -28.45 -7.77
CA TRP A 395 8.58 -27.07 -8.21
C TRP A 395 8.54 -26.10 -7.03
N LEU A 396 7.72 -26.36 -6.01
CA LEU A 396 7.64 -25.57 -4.79
C LEU A 396 9.00 -25.52 -4.07
N GLY A 397 9.71 -26.65 -3.99
CA GLY A 397 11.03 -26.72 -3.39
C GLY A 397 12.06 -25.85 -4.11
N ARG A 398 12.06 -25.89 -5.45
CA ARG A 398 12.92 -25.00 -6.25
C ARG A 398 12.53 -23.53 -6.09
N TYR A 399 11.23 -23.22 -6.06
CA TYR A 399 10.73 -21.85 -5.92
C TYR A 399 11.08 -21.24 -4.57
N LEU A 400 10.76 -21.93 -3.48
CA LEU A 400 11.01 -21.45 -2.12
C LEU A 400 12.50 -21.47 -1.78
N GLY A 401 13.26 -22.47 -2.25
CA GLY A 401 14.71 -22.48 -2.14
C GLY A 401 15.38 -21.32 -2.88
N TRP A 402 14.91 -21.01 -4.09
CA TRP A 402 15.37 -19.84 -4.84
C TRP A 402 15.04 -18.54 -4.10
N ARG A 403 13.80 -18.37 -3.62
CA ARG A 403 13.37 -17.19 -2.88
C ARG A 403 14.23 -16.99 -1.63
N ALA A 404 14.46 -18.06 -0.87
CA ALA A 404 15.30 -18.02 0.32
C ALA A 404 16.76 -17.64 0.05
N ALA A 405 17.28 -18.00 -1.12
CA ALA A 405 18.64 -17.67 -1.52
C ALA A 405 18.77 -16.26 -2.14
N LYS A 406 17.76 -15.78 -2.86
CA LYS A 406 17.86 -14.59 -3.72
C LYS A 406 17.16 -13.35 -3.17
N LEU A 407 16.12 -13.50 -2.36
CA LEU A 407 15.33 -12.38 -1.83
C LEU A 407 15.56 -12.15 -0.33
N GLN A 408 16.81 -12.31 0.11
CA GLN A 408 17.21 -12.07 1.49
C GLN A 408 17.19 -10.58 1.80
N THR A 409 16.75 -10.22 3.00
CA THR A 409 16.59 -8.82 3.39
C THR A 409 16.84 -8.62 4.87
N ASP A 410 17.31 -7.42 5.22
CA ASP A 410 17.42 -7.01 6.63
C ASP A 410 16.13 -6.40 7.15
N GLU A 411 15.16 -6.13 6.27
CA GLU A 411 13.84 -5.63 6.63
C GLU A 411 13.12 -6.60 7.57
N THR A 412 12.43 -6.04 8.56
CA THR A 412 11.72 -6.81 9.59
C THR A 412 10.24 -6.86 9.30
N GLY A 413 9.64 -8.04 9.41
CA GLY A 413 8.23 -8.19 9.69
C GLY A 413 7.94 -8.24 11.18
N ALA A 414 6.73 -8.66 11.52
CA ALA A 414 6.34 -8.88 12.91
C ALA A 414 7.19 -9.91 13.63
N SER A 415 7.38 -9.70 14.94
CA SER A 415 7.97 -10.70 15.83
C SER A 415 7.04 -11.91 15.98
N LEU A 416 7.60 -13.04 16.43
CA LEU A 416 6.81 -14.25 16.73
C LEU A 416 5.72 -13.96 17.77
N ASP A 417 6.01 -13.15 18.78
CA ASP A 417 5.01 -12.75 19.79
C ASP A 417 3.87 -11.93 19.18
N GLN A 418 4.16 -11.04 18.23
CA GLN A 418 3.15 -10.27 17.52
C GLN A 418 2.29 -11.17 16.62
N LEU A 419 2.91 -12.12 15.91
CA LEU A 419 2.20 -13.10 15.09
C LEU A 419 1.31 -13.99 15.96
N ALA A 420 1.82 -14.53 17.07
CA ALA A 420 1.07 -15.37 18.00
C ALA A 420 -0.09 -14.60 18.65
N GLY A 421 0.15 -13.38 19.13
CA GLY A 421 -0.88 -12.52 19.71
C GLY A 421 -2.03 -12.24 18.74
N MET A 422 -1.69 -11.92 17.48
CA MET A 422 -2.70 -11.72 16.43
C MET A 422 -3.46 -13.00 16.08
N SER A 423 -2.76 -14.13 16.10
CA SER A 423 -3.36 -15.43 15.82
C SER A 423 -4.38 -15.83 16.89
N VAL A 424 -4.05 -15.58 18.17
CA VAL A 424 -4.96 -15.78 19.30
C VAL A 424 -6.18 -14.86 19.16
N GLN A 425 -6.00 -13.59 18.82
CA GLN A 425 -7.11 -12.66 18.62
C GLN A 425 -8.04 -13.10 17.47
N ASN A 426 -7.49 -13.43 16.30
CA ASN A 426 -8.31 -13.90 15.17
C ASN A 426 -9.02 -15.23 15.50
N CYS A 427 -8.38 -16.11 16.27
CA CYS A 427 -8.98 -17.35 16.76
C CYS A 427 -10.13 -17.07 17.74
N GLU A 428 -9.96 -16.13 18.68
CA GLU A 428 -10.99 -15.73 19.63
C GLU A 428 -12.23 -15.17 18.93
N GLU A 429 -12.02 -14.24 18.00
CA GLU A 429 -13.12 -13.61 17.25
C GLU A 429 -13.91 -14.63 16.40
N ALA A 430 -13.24 -15.67 15.87
CA ALA A 430 -13.85 -16.62 14.95
C ALA A 430 -14.36 -17.92 15.61
N LEU A 431 -13.71 -18.40 16.67
CA LEU A 431 -13.94 -19.70 17.32
C LEU A 431 -14.27 -19.57 18.82
N GLY A 432 -14.09 -18.40 19.43
CA GLY A 432 -14.37 -18.11 20.83
C GLY A 432 -13.21 -18.38 21.80
N GLU A 433 -13.37 -17.90 23.03
CA GLU A 433 -12.34 -17.88 24.09
C GLU A 433 -11.69 -19.25 24.36
N ARG A 434 -12.46 -20.34 24.29
CA ARG A 434 -11.94 -21.69 24.55
C ARG A 434 -10.82 -22.07 23.59
N PHE A 435 -10.99 -21.80 22.30
CA PHE A 435 -9.99 -22.14 21.28
C PHE A 435 -8.82 -21.14 21.32
N ALA A 436 -9.10 -19.87 21.60
CA ALA A 436 -8.05 -18.87 21.81
C ALA A 436 -7.12 -19.24 22.97
N HIS A 437 -7.68 -19.68 24.10
CA HIS A 437 -6.89 -20.14 25.24
C HIS A 437 -6.09 -21.41 24.93
N ALA A 438 -6.67 -22.36 24.17
CA ALA A 438 -5.95 -23.54 23.73
C ALA A 438 -4.77 -23.18 22.82
N LEU A 439 -4.97 -22.26 21.87
CA LEU A 439 -3.92 -21.77 20.98
C LEU A 439 -2.83 -21.00 21.73
N GLN A 440 -3.22 -20.14 22.68
CA GLN A 440 -2.27 -19.45 23.56
C GLN A 440 -1.42 -20.43 24.37
N SER A 441 -2.06 -21.45 24.96
CA SER A 441 -1.37 -22.51 25.70
C SER A 441 -0.43 -23.30 24.81
N TRP A 442 -0.85 -23.57 23.56
CA TRP A 442 -0.03 -24.24 22.56
C TRP A 442 1.24 -23.44 22.26
N PHE A 443 1.13 -22.13 21.98
CA PHE A 443 2.28 -21.26 21.74
C PHE A 443 3.22 -21.20 22.95
N ALA A 444 2.67 -21.12 24.17
CA ALA A 444 3.47 -21.11 25.41
C ALA A 444 4.23 -22.43 25.65
N GLY A 445 3.73 -23.54 25.09
CA GLY A 445 4.37 -24.85 25.15
C GLY A 445 5.44 -25.09 24.08
N GLN A 446 5.54 -24.22 23.05
CA GLN A 446 6.53 -24.37 22.00
C GLN A 446 7.91 -23.88 22.45
N PRO A 447 9.00 -24.54 22.01
CA PRO A 447 10.33 -23.99 22.20
C PRO A 447 10.47 -22.65 21.45
N SER A 448 11.24 -21.71 22.01
CA SER A 448 11.63 -20.50 21.27
C SER A 448 12.35 -20.91 19.98
N PRO A 449 11.81 -20.62 18.79
CA PRO A 449 12.47 -20.97 17.54
C PRO A 449 13.82 -20.24 17.40
N GLY A 450 14.72 -20.82 16.62
CA GLY A 450 16.00 -20.17 16.33
C GLY A 450 15.82 -18.92 15.46
N PRO A 451 16.78 -17.99 15.45
CA PRO A 451 16.76 -16.88 14.51
C PRO A 451 16.91 -17.43 13.09
N THR A 452 16.00 -17.06 12.19
CA THR A 452 16.09 -17.40 10.77
C THR A 452 16.44 -16.20 9.93
N ARG A 453 17.04 -16.46 8.76
CA ARG A 453 17.37 -15.41 7.81
C ARG A 453 16.07 -14.91 7.18
N ARG A 454 15.83 -13.60 7.29
CA ARG A 454 14.64 -12.98 6.71
C ARG A 454 14.74 -12.90 5.19
N VAL A 455 13.58 -13.09 4.58
CA VAL A 455 13.39 -13.02 3.14
C VAL A 455 12.15 -12.17 2.86
N GLU A 456 12.10 -11.58 1.68
CA GLU A 456 10.84 -11.14 1.12
C GLU A 456 10.03 -12.39 0.82
N ILE A 457 9.04 -12.69 1.67
CA ILE A 457 8.17 -13.87 1.52
C ILE A 457 7.18 -13.70 0.36
N ASP A 458 6.72 -14.81 -0.19
CA ASP A 458 5.64 -14.82 -1.16
C ASP A 458 4.32 -14.48 -0.49
N GLY A 459 3.99 -15.11 0.65
CA GLY A 459 2.79 -14.81 1.42
C GLY A 459 1.46 -15.27 0.79
N ARG A 460 1.42 -15.72 -0.47
CA ARG A 460 0.21 -16.21 -1.15
C ARG A 460 0.46 -17.51 -1.92
N LEU A 461 0.46 -18.63 -1.21
CA LEU A 461 0.67 -19.96 -1.80
C LEU A 461 -0.62 -20.72 -2.16
N HIS A 462 -1.75 -20.02 -2.27
CA HIS A 462 -3.00 -20.63 -2.71
C HIS A 462 -2.86 -21.26 -4.09
N ALA A 463 -3.51 -22.39 -4.34
CA ALA A 463 -3.44 -23.08 -5.62
C ALA A 463 -3.89 -22.20 -6.81
N TRP A 464 -4.80 -21.26 -6.61
CA TRP A 464 -5.23 -20.33 -7.68
C TRP A 464 -4.19 -19.25 -8.04
N GLU A 465 -3.09 -19.13 -7.28
CA GLU A 465 -1.97 -18.23 -7.61
C GLU A 465 -0.94 -18.88 -8.53
N PHE A 466 -1.20 -20.10 -9.01
CA PHE A 466 -0.31 -20.81 -9.91
C PHE A 466 -1.00 -21.09 -11.24
N LEU A 467 -0.32 -20.72 -12.33
CA LEU A 467 -0.72 -21.03 -13.69
C LEU A 467 -0.01 -22.30 -14.17
N VAL A 468 -0.76 -23.18 -14.85
CA VAL A 468 -0.27 -24.41 -15.46
C VAL A 468 -0.18 -24.20 -16.96
N ARG A 469 1.04 -24.09 -17.48
CA ARG A 469 1.27 -23.98 -18.92
C ARG A 469 0.87 -25.29 -19.62
N PRO A 470 0.52 -25.27 -20.92
CA PRO A 470 0.11 -26.47 -21.66
C PRO A 470 1.10 -27.65 -21.61
N HIS A 471 2.40 -27.35 -21.41
CA HIS A 471 3.45 -28.37 -21.26
C HIS A 471 3.68 -28.82 -19.79
N GLY A 472 2.75 -28.51 -18.89
CA GLY A 472 2.72 -28.96 -17.49
C GLY A 472 3.61 -28.20 -16.50
N SER A 473 4.35 -27.17 -16.93
CA SER A 473 5.14 -26.37 -15.98
C SER A 473 4.29 -25.31 -15.29
N LEU A 474 4.68 -24.96 -14.07
CA LEU A 474 4.02 -23.91 -13.30
C LEU A 474 4.68 -22.55 -13.46
N LEU A 475 3.87 -21.49 -13.33
CA LEU A 475 4.25 -20.10 -13.13
C LEU A 475 3.49 -19.55 -11.91
N LYS A 476 4.14 -18.70 -11.12
CA LYS A 476 3.54 -17.99 -9.99
C LYS A 476 2.99 -16.64 -10.45
N THR A 477 1.77 -16.32 -10.06
CA THR A 477 1.19 -14.98 -10.10
C THR A 477 1.25 -14.34 -8.73
N ASP A 478 1.15 -13.00 -8.65
CA ASP A 478 1.07 -12.26 -7.39
C ASP A 478 2.19 -12.65 -6.39
N ALA A 479 3.44 -12.40 -6.79
CA ALA A 479 4.61 -12.89 -6.05
C ALA A 479 5.46 -11.78 -5.41
N PHE A 480 5.14 -10.50 -5.59
CA PHE A 480 6.15 -9.45 -5.36
C PHE A 480 5.94 -8.59 -4.12
N ASP A 481 4.75 -8.59 -3.52
CA ASP A 481 4.37 -7.50 -2.61
C ASP A 481 3.69 -7.88 -1.29
N HIS A 482 3.46 -9.17 -1.03
CA HIS A 482 2.72 -9.57 0.17
C HIS A 482 3.50 -9.43 1.48
N CYS A 483 4.84 -9.44 1.44
CA CYS A 483 5.68 -9.10 2.59
C CYS A 483 5.61 -7.60 2.98
N ARG A 484 4.83 -6.79 2.26
CA ARG A 484 4.57 -5.36 2.51
C ARG A 484 3.09 -5.04 2.25
N SER A 485 2.22 -5.99 2.58
CA SER A 485 0.77 -5.85 2.53
C SER A 485 0.26 -5.00 3.71
N HIS A 486 -1.06 -4.81 3.78
CA HIS A 486 -1.72 -4.10 4.89
C HIS A 486 -1.56 -4.81 6.24
N ASP A 487 -1.29 -6.11 6.25
CA ASP A 487 -1.09 -6.86 7.48
C ASP A 487 0.29 -6.62 8.11
N LEU A 488 0.45 -7.09 9.34
CA LEU A 488 1.70 -6.96 10.10
C LEU A 488 2.74 -8.04 9.79
N ILE A 489 2.46 -9.03 8.93
CA ILE A 489 3.35 -10.19 8.74
C ILE A 489 4.73 -9.71 8.30
N GLY A 490 4.80 -8.92 7.25
CA GLY A 490 6.06 -8.34 6.79
C GLY A 490 7.06 -9.37 6.24
N CYS A 491 8.36 -9.03 6.26
CA CYS A 491 9.43 -9.97 5.89
C CYS A 491 9.71 -10.98 7.01
N GLN A 492 9.64 -12.27 6.68
CA GLN A 492 9.76 -13.40 7.62
C GLN A 492 10.88 -14.36 7.18
N GLY A 493 11.15 -15.39 7.97
CA GLY A 493 11.88 -16.56 7.47
C GLY A 493 11.10 -17.27 6.36
N ILE A 494 11.79 -18.02 5.48
CA ILE A 494 11.13 -18.78 4.41
C ILE A 494 10.16 -19.84 4.98
N GLU A 495 10.32 -20.19 6.25
CA GLU A 495 9.42 -21.05 7.01
C GLU A 495 7.95 -20.58 6.98
N TRP A 496 7.70 -19.27 6.84
CA TRP A 496 6.35 -18.76 6.63
C TRP A 496 5.71 -19.29 5.34
N ASP A 497 6.45 -19.23 4.23
CA ASP A 497 5.96 -19.74 2.94
C ASP A 497 5.90 -21.28 2.94
N ILE A 498 6.76 -21.96 3.69
CA ILE A 498 6.68 -23.43 3.85
C ILE A 498 5.40 -23.81 4.61
N ALA A 499 5.07 -23.08 5.69
CA ALA A 499 3.82 -23.26 6.42
C ALA A 499 2.61 -22.96 5.52
N GLY A 500 2.68 -21.90 4.70
CA GLY A 500 1.68 -21.61 3.67
C GLY A 500 1.53 -22.74 2.66
N ALA A 501 2.63 -23.29 2.13
CA ALA A 501 2.58 -24.40 1.17
C ALA A 501 1.91 -25.63 1.79
N ARG A 502 2.22 -25.93 3.05
CA ARG A 502 1.62 -27.05 3.79
C ARG A 502 0.10 -26.90 3.88
N VAL A 503 -0.37 -25.72 4.25
CA VAL A 503 -1.80 -25.42 4.41
C VAL A 503 -2.53 -25.37 3.06
N GLU A 504 -1.98 -24.66 2.08
CA GLU A 504 -2.69 -24.38 0.83
C GLU A 504 -2.70 -25.55 -0.15
N HIS A 505 -1.74 -26.46 -0.03
CA HIS A 505 -1.69 -27.67 -0.85
C HIS A 505 -2.03 -28.94 -0.07
N ASP A 506 -2.44 -28.84 1.20
CA ASP A 506 -2.76 -29.98 2.07
C ASP A 506 -1.62 -31.02 2.06
N LEU A 507 -0.38 -30.57 2.29
CA LEU A 507 0.80 -31.44 2.23
C LEU A 507 0.81 -32.44 3.40
N SER A 508 0.99 -33.71 3.09
CA SER A 508 1.28 -34.73 4.11
C SER A 508 2.67 -34.53 4.72
N ALA A 509 2.93 -35.16 5.87
CA ALA A 509 4.25 -35.08 6.53
C ALA A 509 5.41 -35.57 5.63
N ALA A 510 5.18 -36.58 4.78
CA ALA A 510 6.17 -37.07 3.84
C ALA A 510 6.46 -36.06 2.72
N GLU A 511 5.41 -35.44 2.17
CA GLU A 511 5.51 -34.41 1.14
C GLU A 511 6.19 -33.14 1.67
N LEU A 512 5.84 -32.71 2.89
CA LEU A 512 6.48 -31.60 3.57
C LEU A 512 7.97 -31.89 3.80
N SER A 513 8.33 -33.09 4.25
CA SER A 513 9.73 -33.45 4.46
C SER A 513 10.52 -33.46 3.15
N LYS A 514 9.90 -33.91 2.04
CA LYS A 514 10.49 -33.82 0.69
C LYS A 514 10.67 -32.36 0.25
N LEU A 515 9.64 -31.52 0.42
CA LEU A 515 9.69 -30.10 0.13
C LEU A 515 10.85 -29.42 0.87
N VAL A 516 10.93 -29.62 2.19
CA VAL A 516 11.99 -29.07 3.03
C VAL A 516 13.36 -29.59 2.57
N GLY A 517 13.50 -30.87 2.26
CA GLY A 517 14.75 -31.44 1.74
C GLY A 517 15.20 -30.82 0.41
N CYS A 518 14.27 -30.40 -0.45
CA CYS A 518 14.60 -29.65 -1.66
C CYS A 518 15.09 -28.23 -1.35
N ILE A 519 14.46 -27.54 -0.40
CA ILE A 519 14.81 -26.17 0.01
C ILE A 519 16.16 -26.16 0.76
N GLU A 520 16.44 -27.22 1.54
CA GLU A 520 17.68 -27.42 2.29
C GLU A 520 18.94 -27.47 1.40
N GLN A 521 18.77 -27.63 0.08
CA GLN A 521 19.86 -27.48 -0.88
C GLN A 521 20.34 -26.02 -1.03
N ALA A 522 19.53 -25.04 -0.62
CA ALA A 522 19.79 -23.61 -0.77
C ALA A 522 19.97 -22.89 0.59
N THR A 523 19.27 -23.31 1.64
CA THR A 523 19.36 -22.72 2.98
C THR A 523 18.99 -23.72 4.07
N LEU A 524 19.48 -23.54 5.29
CA LEU A 524 18.98 -24.29 6.45
C LEU A 524 17.54 -23.88 6.77
N ILE A 525 16.73 -24.86 7.19
CA ILE A 525 15.32 -24.67 7.56
C ILE A 525 15.11 -25.09 9.01
N ASP A 526 14.50 -24.21 9.80
CA ASP A 526 14.05 -24.55 11.15
C ASP A 526 12.65 -25.17 11.08
N ARG A 527 12.57 -26.50 11.16
CA ARG A 527 11.30 -27.24 11.12
C ARG A 527 10.39 -26.88 12.30
N ALA A 528 10.95 -26.56 13.47
CA ALA A 528 10.14 -26.13 14.61
C ALA A 528 9.52 -24.75 14.36
N LEU A 529 10.20 -23.88 13.62
CA LEU A 529 9.61 -22.61 13.20
C LEU A 529 8.50 -22.81 12.16
N VAL A 530 8.62 -23.77 11.23
CA VAL A 530 7.51 -24.10 10.30
C VAL A 530 6.27 -24.52 11.09
N ASP A 531 6.43 -25.42 12.07
CA ASP A 531 5.31 -25.86 12.91
C ASP A 531 4.74 -24.70 13.75
N TYR A 532 5.60 -23.78 14.25
CA TYR A 532 5.17 -22.56 14.96
C TYR A 532 4.35 -21.61 14.07
N LEU A 533 4.73 -21.46 12.79
CA LEU A 533 4.11 -20.52 11.86
C LEU A 533 2.84 -21.05 11.19
N GLU A 534 2.61 -22.36 11.17
CA GLU A 534 1.38 -22.95 10.62
C GLU A 534 0.08 -22.44 11.28
N PRO A 535 -0.10 -22.47 12.61
CA PRO A 535 -1.29 -21.89 13.24
C PRO A 535 -1.38 -20.37 13.02
N CYS A 536 -0.24 -19.68 12.90
CA CYS A 536 -0.23 -18.27 12.53
C CYS A 536 -0.80 -18.07 11.12
N TYR A 537 -0.29 -18.81 10.14
CA TYR A 537 -0.77 -18.73 8.75
C TYR A 537 -2.28 -18.98 8.67
N LEU A 538 -2.77 -20.04 9.32
CA LEU A 538 -4.20 -20.37 9.38
C LEU A 538 -5.03 -19.23 9.98
N ALA A 539 -4.60 -18.67 11.13
CA ALA A 539 -5.34 -17.61 11.81
C ALA A 539 -5.31 -16.27 11.04
N PHE A 540 -4.23 -15.97 10.32
CA PHE A 540 -4.15 -14.79 9.46
C PHE A 540 -5.05 -14.92 8.23
N GLN A 541 -5.06 -16.08 7.57
CA GLN A 541 -6.00 -16.34 6.46
C GLN A 541 -7.46 -16.31 6.94
N LEU A 542 -7.76 -16.87 8.11
CA LEU A 542 -9.07 -16.78 8.73
C LEU A 542 -9.52 -15.33 8.93
N GLY A 543 -8.63 -14.48 9.48
CA GLY A 543 -8.89 -13.06 9.65
C GLY A 543 -9.15 -12.35 8.32
N LEU A 544 -8.30 -12.60 7.31
CA LEU A 544 -8.43 -12.02 5.96
C LEU A 544 -9.78 -12.34 5.33
N TRP A 545 -10.13 -13.62 5.26
CA TRP A 545 -11.36 -14.06 4.59
C TRP A 545 -12.62 -13.72 5.37
N THR A 546 -12.54 -13.55 6.69
CA THR A 546 -13.70 -13.08 7.47
C THR A 546 -14.02 -11.61 7.18
N ILE A 547 -13.01 -10.76 6.99
CA ILE A 547 -13.23 -9.37 6.55
C ILE A 547 -13.74 -9.35 5.12
N ALA A 548 -13.15 -10.14 4.22
CA ALA A 548 -13.63 -10.26 2.83
C ALA A 548 -15.11 -10.71 2.77
N GLY A 549 -15.54 -11.55 3.71
CA GLY A 549 -16.94 -12.00 3.86
C GLY A 549 -17.95 -10.88 4.20
N GLN A 550 -17.51 -9.66 4.48
CA GLN A 550 -18.39 -8.49 4.62
C GLN A 550 -18.77 -7.86 3.27
N SER A 551 -18.39 -8.50 2.16
CA SER A 551 -18.77 -8.10 0.79
C SER A 551 -20.28 -7.91 0.64
N THR A 552 -20.67 -6.90 -0.12
CA THR A 552 -22.07 -6.66 -0.55
C THR A 552 -22.48 -7.57 -1.71
N ASP A 553 -21.53 -8.24 -2.36
CA ASP A 553 -21.77 -9.27 -3.38
C ASP A 553 -21.99 -10.63 -2.69
N GLU A 554 -23.17 -11.21 -2.95
CA GLU A 554 -23.62 -12.48 -2.38
C GLU A 554 -22.71 -13.65 -2.77
N GLU A 555 -22.27 -13.73 -4.03
CA GLU A 555 -21.44 -14.84 -4.49
C GLU A 555 -20.04 -14.76 -3.90
N GLU A 556 -19.45 -13.56 -3.87
CA GLU A 556 -18.15 -13.35 -3.21
C GLU A 556 -18.23 -13.68 -1.73
N ARG A 557 -19.30 -13.22 -1.04
CA ARG A 557 -19.52 -13.56 0.36
C ARG A 557 -19.58 -15.07 0.57
N MET A 558 -20.23 -15.82 -0.32
CA MET A 558 -20.25 -17.28 -0.26
C MET A 558 -18.86 -17.91 -0.52
N ARG A 559 -18.07 -17.38 -1.46
CA ARG A 559 -16.69 -17.84 -1.69
C ARG A 559 -15.79 -17.57 -0.47
N SER A 560 -15.84 -16.38 0.11
CA SER A 560 -15.12 -16.03 1.34
C SER A 560 -15.57 -16.88 2.53
N THR A 561 -16.88 -17.16 2.67
CA THR A 561 -17.39 -18.04 3.74
C THR A 561 -16.79 -19.44 3.64
N ARG A 562 -16.67 -20.01 2.44
CA ARG A 562 -16.01 -21.32 2.26
C ARG A 562 -14.54 -21.28 2.67
N ALA A 563 -13.83 -20.20 2.33
CA ALA A 563 -12.44 -20.00 2.76
C ALA A 563 -12.34 -19.93 4.29
N VAL A 564 -13.21 -19.14 4.95
CA VAL A 564 -13.30 -19.04 6.41
C VAL A 564 -13.48 -20.41 7.05
N GLU A 565 -14.43 -21.22 6.59
CA GLU A 565 -14.68 -22.55 7.16
C GLU A 565 -13.47 -23.49 6.96
N ARG A 566 -12.77 -23.43 5.82
CA ARG A 566 -11.53 -24.20 5.59
C ARG A 566 -10.47 -23.88 6.65
N TYR A 567 -10.23 -22.59 6.94
CA TYR A 567 -9.19 -22.18 7.90
C TYR A 567 -9.60 -22.43 9.35
N LYS A 568 -10.89 -22.29 9.68
CA LYS A 568 -11.44 -22.71 10.98
C LYS A 568 -11.20 -24.20 11.22
N ASP A 569 -11.56 -25.05 10.27
CA ASP A 569 -11.37 -26.49 10.36
C ASP A 569 -9.88 -26.84 10.53
N GLY A 570 -8.99 -26.11 9.85
CA GLY A 570 -7.53 -26.24 10.02
C GLY A 570 -7.08 -25.96 11.46
N LEU A 571 -7.48 -24.83 12.04
CA LEU A 571 -7.15 -24.48 13.42
C LEU A 571 -7.74 -25.48 14.42
N VAL A 572 -8.99 -25.90 14.23
CA VAL A 572 -9.65 -26.88 15.11
C VAL A 572 -8.90 -28.21 15.07
N ARG A 573 -8.51 -28.72 13.88
CA ARG A 573 -7.72 -29.95 13.76
C ARG A 573 -6.39 -29.84 14.50
N LEU A 574 -5.70 -28.70 14.37
CA LEU A 574 -4.41 -28.47 15.03
C LEU A 574 -4.53 -28.47 16.56
N LEU A 575 -5.63 -27.95 17.11
CA LEU A 575 -5.82 -27.81 18.56
C LEU A 575 -6.49 -29.02 19.25
N VAL A 576 -7.06 -29.94 18.48
CA VAL A 576 -7.73 -31.16 18.99
C VAL A 576 -6.82 -32.39 18.91
N CYS A 577 -5.81 -32.37 18.03
CA CYS A 577 -4.72 -33.33 17.99
C CYS A 577 -3.65 -33.01 19.05
#